data_AF-A0A497F1I4-F1
#
_entry.id   AF-A0A497F1I4-F1
#
_cell.length_a   1.000
_cell.length_b   1.000
_cell.length_c   1.000
_cell.angle_alpha   90.00
_cell.angle_beta   90.00
_cell.angle_gamma   90.00
#
_symmetry.space_group_name_H-M   'P 1'
#
loop_
_entity.id
_entity.type
_entity.pdbx_description
1 polymer ?
#
loop_
_entity_poly.entity_id
_entity_poly.type
_entity_poly.pdbx_seq_one_letter_code
_entity_poly.pdbx_strand_id
1 'polypeptide(L)'
;MESLDILELIALLNNMIVAEKQNIEELTKLYEESDNNVVKFITGSLIHDSEKHILLQRVLIDILRGEIREVDEEDKKRVLEALEKHIKVEDQAMKALESIRAKMRMKGEVKLLKSLEQMLNLQVEEERRHHRWFKEVIGILLERKESSVWREVLHKLRM
;
A
#
# COMPACT_ATOMS: atom_id res chain seq x y z
N MET A 1 -6.75 22.66 -22.89
CA MET A 1 -6.53 21.47 -22.06
C MET A 1 -5.91 20.46 -23.00
N GLU A 2 -4.62 20.18 -22.89
CA GLU A 2 -3.98 19.15 -23.72
C GLU A 2 -4.66 17.82 -23.39
N SER A 3 -5.12 17.10 -24.42
CA SER A 3 -5.66 15.75 -24.27
C SER A 3 -4.54 14.85 -23.78
N LEU A 4 -4.71 14.24 -22.63
CA LEU A 4 -3.76 13.24 -22.12
C LEU A 4 -3.84 11.99 -23.01
N ASP A 5 -2.77 11.67 -23.73
CA ASP A 5 -2.72 10.46 -24.56
C ASP A 5 -2.60 9.21 -23.67
N ILE A 6 -3.45 8.21 -23.92
CA ILE A 6 -3.40 6.90 -23.24
C ILE A 6 -2.03 6.24 -23.42
N LEU A 7 -1.41 6.37 -24.59
CA LEU A 7 -0.08 5.79 -24.83
C LEU A 7 0.99 6.48 -24.00
N GLU A 8 0.90 7.80 -23.84
CA GLU A 8 1.80 8.57 -22.98
C GLU A 8 1.64 8.17 -21.51
N LEU A 9 0.40 8.05 -21.02
CA LEU A 9 0.12 7.56 -19.66
C LEU A 9 0.69 6.17 -19.41
N ILE A 10 0.50 5.24 -20.35
CA ILE A 10 1.04 3.88 -20.25
C ILE A 10 2.57 3.93 -20.25
N ALA A 11 3.20 4.77 -21.06
CA ALA A 11 4.65 4.92 -21.08
C ALA A 11 5.19 5.45 -19.74
N LEU A 12 4.54 6.46 -19.16
CA LEU A 12 4.89 7.00 -17.85
C LEU A 12 4.78 5.95 -16.74
N LEU A 13 3.67 5.19 -16.70
CA LEU A 13 3.49 4.12 -15.72
C LEU A 13 4.54 3.01 -15.87
N ASN A 14 4.92 2.65 -17.09
CA ASN A 14 5.99 1.67 -17.32
C ASN A 14 7.35 2.19 -16.83
N ASN A 15 7.66 3.48 -17.04
CA ASN A 15 8.88 4.08 -16.53
C ASN A 15 8.92 4.05 -14.99
N MET A 16 7.77 4.30 -14.33
CA MET A 16 7.66 4.16 -12.88
C MET A 16 7.92 2.72 -12.43
N ILE A 17 7.36 1.71 -13.11
CA ILE A 17 7.62 0.30 -12.82
C ILE A 17 9.11 -0.03 -12.95
N VAL A 18 9.80 0.50 -13.96
CA VAL A 18 11.24 0.28 -14.15
C VAL A 18 12.03 0.88 -12.98
N ALA A 19 11.71 2.12 -12.60
CA ALA A 19 12.37 2.78 -11.46
C ALA A 19 12.15 2.01 -10.14
N GLU A 20 10.92 1.55 -9.87
CA GLU A 20 10.62 0.77 -8.67
C GLU A 20 11.37 -0.58 -8.66
N LYS A 21 11.52 -1.24 -9.80
CA LYS A 21 12.30 -2.48 -9.91
C LYS A 21 13.79 -2.26 -9.65
N GLN A 22 14.35 -1.17 -10.17
CA GLN A 22 15.74 -0.80 -9.91
C GLN A 22 15.96 -0.53 -8.42
N ASN A 23 15.03 0.20 -7.79
CA ASN A 23 15.04 0.46 -6.36
C ASN A 23 14.99 -0.85 -5.55
N ILE A 24 14.12 -1.79 -5.92
CA ILE A 24 14.08 -3.12 -5.27
C ILE A 24 15.43 -3.82 -5.40
N GLU A 25 16.04 -3.87 -6.58
CA GLU A 25 17.32 -4.55 -6.78
C GLU A 25 18.44 -3.96 -5.89
N GLU A 26 18.53 -2.64 -5.81
CA GLU A 26 19.51 -1.95 -4.96
C GLU A 26 19.27 -2.21 -3.47
N LEU A 27 18.01 -2.13 -3.04
CA LEU A 27 17.63 -2.35 -1.64
C LEU A 27 17.78 -3.82 -1.22
N THR A 28 17.51 -4.77 -2.12
CA THR A 28 17.68 -6.20 -1.84
C THR A 28 19.15 -6.53 -1.58
N LYS A 29 20.09 -5.97 -2.35
CA LYS A 29 21.53 -6.13 -2.08
C LYS A 29 21.88 -5.63 -0.68
N LEU A 30 21.42 -4.43 -0.32
CA LEU A 30 21.66 -3.87 1.01
C LEU A 30 21.00 -4.69 2.14
N TYR A 31 19.82 -5.26 1.90
CA TYR A 31 19.12 -6.13 2.84
C TYR A 31 19.88 -7.43 3.10
N GLU A 32 20.42 -8.05 2.04
CA GLU A 32 21.14 -9.32 2.10
C GLU A 32 22.55 -9.18 2.68
N GLU A 33 23.26 -8.09 2.36
CA GLU A 33 24.63 -7.83 2.81
C GLU A 33 24.72 -7.35 4.27
N SER A 34 23.64 -6.79 4.82
CA SER A 34 23.66 -6.24 6.18
C SER A 34 23.25 -7.28 7.21
N ASP A 35 24.01 -7.46 8.29
CA ASP A 35 23.55 -8.19 9.49
C ASP A 35 22.78 -7.30 10.49
N ASN A 36 22.61 -6.00 10.17
CA ASN A 36 21.97 -5.05 11.08
C ASN A 36 20.45 -5.08 10.92
N ASN A 37 19.73 -5.47 11.97
CA ASN A 37 18.26 -5.58 11.97
C ASN A 37 17.54 -4.26 11.64
N VAL A 38 18.11 -3.10 11.96
CA VAL A 38 17.52 -1.79 11.62
C VAL A 38 17.64 -1.52 10.13
N VAL A 39 18.80 -1.85 9.54
CA VAL A 39 19.00 -1.72 8.08
C VAL A 39 18.07 -2.68 7.34
N LYS A 40 17.96 -3.94 7.80
CA LYS A 40 17.01 -4.91 7.25
C LYS A 40 15.56 -4.46 7.35
N PHE A 41 15.17 -3.86 8.48
CA PHE A 41 13.82 -3.32 8.66
C PHE A 41 13.54 -2.22 7.63
N ILE A 42 14.41 -1.20 7.54
CA ILE A 42 14.21 -0.06 6.62
C ILE A 42 14.17 -0.53 5.17
N THR A 43 15.17 -1.30 4.75
CA THR A 43 15.26 -1.78 3.36
C THR A 43 14.11 -2.73 3.01
N GLY A 44 13.75 -3.64 3.91
CA GLY A 44 12.60 -4.54 3.73
C GLY A 44 11.27 -3.80 3.59
N SER A 45 11.03 -2.78 4.42
CA SER A 45 9.84 -1.92 4.30
C SER A 45 9.78 -1.19 2.95
N LEU A 46 10.90 -0.63 2.49
CA LEU A 46 10.97 0.08 1.21
C LEU A 46 10.76 -0.86 0.02
N ILE A 47 11.33 -2.08 0.06
CA ILE A 47 11.08 -3.11 -0.96
C ILE A 47 9.60 -3.43 -1.04
N HIS A 48 8.95 -3.66 0.10
CA HIS A 48 7.53 -3.99 0.13
C HIS A 48 6.64 -2.87 -0.43
N ASP A 49 6.97 -1.61 -0.14
CA ASP A 49 6.28 -0.45 -0.72
C ASP A 49 6.45 -0.39 -2.24
N SER A 50 7.67 -0.59 -2.75
CA SER A 50 7.93 -0.64 -4.20
C SER A 50 7.16 -1.77 -4.90
N GLU A 51 7.06 -2.96 -4.28
CA GLU A 51 6.26 -4.08 -4.81
C GLU A 51 4.77 -3.70 -4.93
N LYS A 52 4.22 -3.08 -3.89
CA LYS A 52 2.84 -2.57 -3.88
C LYS A 52 2.61 -1.53 -4.97
N HIS A 53 3.55 -0.60 -5.16
CA HIS A 53 3.46 0.41 -6.22
C HIS A 53 3.46 -0.23 -7.62
N ILE A 54 4.33 -1.20 -7.87
CA ILE A 54 4.38 -1.93 -9.14
C ILE A 54 3.04 -2.62 -9.43
N LEU A 55 2.44 -3.26 -8.42
CA LEU A 55 1.14 -3.91 -8.58
C LEU A 55 0.04 -2.90 -8.94
N LEU A 56 -0.02 -1.76 -8.25
CA LEU A 56 -0.98 -0.70 -8.56
C LEU A 56 -0.77 -0.15 -9.98
N GLN A 57 0.47 0.15 -10.36
CA GLN A 57 0.82 0.67 -11.69
C GLN A 57 0.41 -0.32 -12.80
N ARG A 58 0.58 -1.63 -12.57
CA ARG A 58 0.10 -2.67 -13.50
C ARG A 58 -1.41 -2.67 -13.64
N VAL A 59 -2.15 -2.62 -12.53
CA VAL A 59 -3.62 -2.54 -12.57
C VAL A 59 -4.08 -1.30 -13.34
N LEU A 60 -3.41 -0.15 -13.16
CA LEU A 60 -3.71 1.06 -13.93
C LEU A 60 -3.43 0.90 -15.43
N ILE A 61 -2.34 0.22 -15.81
CA ILE A 61 -2.06 -0.10 -17.22
C ILE A 61 -3.15 -1.00 -17.80
N ASP A 62 -3.56 -2.04 -17.08
CA ASP A 62 -4.61 -2.97 -17.52
C ASP A 62 -5.95 -2.23 -17.71
N ILE A 63 -6.27 -1.28 -16.82
CA ILE A 63 -7.42 -0.38 -16.97
C ILE A 63 -7.30 0.46 -18.24
N LEU A 64 -6.16 1.11 -18.46
CA LEU A 64 -5.93 1.97 -19.64
C LEU A 64 -5.98 1.21 -20.96
N ARG A 65 -5.61 -0.06 -20.96
CA ARG A 65 -5.74 -0.97 -22.11
C ARG A 65 -7.15 -1.51 -22.31
N GLY A 66 -8.01 -1.39 -21.30
CA GLY A 66 -9.34 -2.03 -21.28
C GLY A 66 -9.25 -3.55 -21.07
N GLU A 67 -8.17 -4.02 -20.46
CA GLU A 67 -7.88 -5.43 -20.18
C GLU A 67 -8.34 -5.88 -18.77
N ILE A 68 -8.90 -4.97 -17.97
CA ILE A 68 -9.36 -5.30 -16.62
C ILE A 68 -10.50 -6.33 -16.66
N ARG A 69 -10.30 -7.44 -15.95
CA ARG A 69 -11.36 -8.41 -15.70
C ARG A 69 -12.22 -7.91 -14.56
N GLU A 70 -13.53 -8.03 -14.69
CA GLU A 70 -14.43 -7.79 -13.56
C GLU A 70 -14.05 -8.75 -12.43
N VAL A 71 -13.93 -8.22 -11.21
CA VAL A 71 -13.75 -9.06 -10.03
C VAL A 71 -15.07 -9.77 -9.79
N ASP A 72 -15.07 -11.09 -9.79
CA ASP A 72 -16.28 -11.86 -9.53
C ASP A 72 -16.71 -11.76 -8.06
N GLU A 73 -17.96 -12.13 -7.78
CA GLU A 73 -18.53 -12.02 -6.43
C GLU A 73 -17.84 -12.93 -5.40
N GLU A 74 -17.23 -14.04 -5.85
CA GLU A 74 -16.50 -14.94 -4.96
C GLU A 74 -15.18 -14.29 -4.52
N ASP A 75 -14.41 -13.74 -5.45
CA ASP A 75 -13.18 -13.03 -5.17
C ASP A 75 -13.43 -11.75 -4.36
N LYS A 76 -14.50 -10.99 -4.65
CA LYS A 76 -14.93 -9.86 -3.82
C LYS A 76 -15.15 -10.28 -2.38
N LYS A 77 -15.93 -11.35 -2.17
CA LYS A 77 -16.21 -11.87 -0.82
C LYS A 77 -14.93 -12.29 -0.11
N ARG A 78 -14.02 -13.00 -0.80
CA ARG A 78 -12.75 -13.45 -0.23
C ARG A 78 -11.86 -12.28 0.18
N VAL A 79 -11.78 -11.22 -0.62
CA VAL A 79 -11.01 -10.01 -0.29
C VAL A 79 -11.63 -9.29 0.91
N LEU A 80 -12.95 -9.13 0.95
CA LEU A 80 -13.64 -8.50 2.07
C LEU A 80 -13.44 -9.28 3.38
N GLU A 81 -13.56 -10.61 3.35
CA GLU A 81 -13.30 -11.46 4.52
C GLU A 81 -11.85 -11.40 4.98
N ALA A 82 -10.88 -11.35 4.05
CA ALA A 82 -9.47 -11.20 4.37
C ALA A 82 -9.20 -9.84 5.04
N LEU A 83 -9.78 -8.76 4.51
CA LEU A 83 -9.66 -7.43 5.09
C LEU A 83 -10.28 -7.35 6.48
N GLU A 84 -11.49 -7.89 6.68
CA GLU A 84 -12.11 -7.92 8.01
C GLU A 84 -11.26 -8.66 9.04
N LYS A 85 -10.62 -9.76 8.64
CA LYS A 85 -9.67 -10.47 9.51
C LYS A 85 -8.44 -9.61 9.81
N HIS A 86 -7.89 -8.94 8.81
CA HIS A 86 -6.74 -8.07 8.96
C HIS A 86 -7.01 -6.90 9.93
N ILE A 87 -8.13 -6.20 9.76
CA ILE A 87 -8.56 -5.11 10.65
C ILE A 87 -8.66 -5.58 12.10
N LYS A 88 -9.17 -6.79 12.34
CA LYS A 88 -9.25 -7.35 13.70
C LYS A 88 -7.85 -7.61 14.30
N VAL A 89 -6.89 -8.02 13.49
CA VAL A 89 -5.50 -8.22 13.93
C VAL A 89 -4.84 -6.87 14.24
N GLU A 90 -5.03 -5.86 13.37
CA GLU A 90 -4.54 -4.50 13.60
C GLU A 90 -5.12 -3.90 14.89
N ASP A 91 -6.43 -4.05 15.13
CA ASP A 91 -7.09 -3.59 16.36
C ASP A 91 -6.48 -4.22 17.63
N GLN A 92 -6.11 -5.49 17.57
CA GLN A 92 -5.44 -6.18 18.67
C GLN A 92 -4.01 -5.67 18.87
N ALA A 93 -3.26 -5.47 17.78
CA ALA A 93 -1.92 -4.92 17.81
C ALA A 93 -1.93 -3.49 18.40
N MET A 94 -2.88 -2.66 17.96
CA MET A 94 -3.12 -1.30 18.47
C MET A 94 -3.34 -1.28 19.99
N LYS A 95 -4.21 -2.14 20.52
CA LYS A 95 -4.45 -2.25 21.97
C LYS A 95 -3.19 -2.69 22.73
N ALA A 96 -2.41 -3.60 22.15
CA ALA A 96 -1.15 -4.05 22.74
C ALA A 96 -0.12 -2.90 22.80
N LEU A 97 0.01 -2.13 21.71
CA LEU A 97 0.87 -0.95 21.64
C LEU A 97 0.47 0.11 22.66
N GLU A 98 -0.82 0.40 22.80
CA GLU A 98 -1.33 1.31 23.82
C GLU A 98 -1.01 0.84 25.26
N SER A 99 -1.15 -0.46 25.53
CA SER A 99 -0.79 -1.05 26.82
C SER A 99 0.70 -0.91 27.12
N ILE A 100 1.57 -1.14 26.13
CA ILE A 100 3.02 -0.97 26.25
C ILE A 100 3.34 0.48 26.60
N ARG A 101 2.74 1.45 25.89
CA ARG A 101 2.93 2.89 26.14
C ARG A 101 2.50 3.29 27.55
N ALA A 102 1.35 2.81 28.01
CA ALA A 102 0.86 3.10 29.36
C ALA A 102 1.85 2.62 30.43
N LYS A 103 2.38 1.40 30.27
CA LYS A 103 3.40 0.84 31.17
C LYS A 103 4.72 1.61 31.14
N MET A 104 5.14 2.09 29.96
CA MET A 104 6.36 2.89 29.83
C MET A 104 6.25 4.24 30.56
N ARG A 105 5.10 4.92 30.46
CA ARG A 105 4.84 6.21 31.13
C ARG A 105 4.85 6.10 32.65
N MET A 106 4.43 4.96 33.20
CA MET A 106 4.43 4.71 34.65
C MET A 106 5.83 4.57 35.27
N LYS A 107 6.88 4.31 34.48
CA LYS A 107 8.25 4.07 34.97
C LYS A 107 9.14 5.32 35.05
N GLY A 108 8.62 6.51 34.75
CA GLY A 108 9.37 7.77 34.73
C GLY A 108 10.17 7.98 33.44
N GLU A 109 10.52 9.24 33.14
CA GLU A 109 11.12 9.62 31.85
C GLU A 109 12.59 9.19 31.73
N VAL A 110 12.83 8.12 30.97
CA VAL A 110 14.15 7.82 30.40
C VAL A 110 14.12 8.22 28.93
N LYS A 111 15.11 8.98 28.45
CA LYS A 111 15.20 9.45 27.05
C LYS A 111 14.98 8.33 26.01
N LEU A 112 15.43 7.11 26.33
CA LEU A 112 15.23 5.90 25.53
C LEU A 112 13.74 5.50 25.37
N LEU A 113 12.92 5.72 26.39
CA LEU A 113 11.48 5.44 26.36
C LEU A 113 10.73 6.39 25.41
N LYS A 114 11.20 7.65 25.27
CA LYS A 114 10.63 8.60 24.32
C LYS A 114 10.88 8.19 22.86
N SER A 115 12.10 7.74 22.54
CA SER A 115 12.42 7.25 21.18
C SER A 115 11.63 5.99 20.82
N LEU A 116 11.47 5.06 21.76
CA LEU A 116 10.62 3.88 21.57
C LEU A 116 9.16 4.28 21.38
N GLU A 117 8.63 5.20 22.20
CA GLU A 117 7.26 5.70 22.02
C GLU A 117 7.05 6.35 20.64
N GLN A 118 8.05 7.09 20.13
CA GLN A 118 8.00 7.66 18.78
C GLN A 118 7.93 6.59 17.70
N MET A 119 8.73 5.53 17.78
CA MET A 119 8.68 4.43 16.81
C MET A 119 7.33 3.71 16.83
N LEU A 120 6.75 3.49 18.01
CA LEU A 120 5.42 2.88 18.11
C LEU A 120 4.34 3.81 17.52
N ASN A 121 4.46 5.14 17.68
CA ASN A 121 3.52 6.08 17.06
C ASN A 121 3.58 6.03 15.53
N LEU A 122 4.77 5.90 14.94
CA LEU A 122 4.92 5.75 13.49
C LEU A 122 4.21 4.50 12.98
N GLN A 123 4.33 3.37 13.70
CA GLN A 123 3.62 2.14 13.36
C GLN A 123 2.10 2.33 13.43
N VAL A 124 1.59 2.98 14.47
CA VAL A 124 0.14 3.30 14.60
C VAL A 124 -0.35 4.18 13.44
N GLU A 125 0.44 5.18 13.04
CA GLU A 125 0.10 6.06 11.92
C GLU A 125 0.11 5.33 10.58
N GLU A 126 0.99 4.34 10.43
CA GLU A 126 1.05 3.47 9.26
C GLU A 126 -0.21 2.60 9.12
N GLU A 127 -0.62 1.88 10.18
CA GLU A 127 -1.84 1.04 10.12
C GLU A 127 -3.10 1.88 9.83
N ARG A 128 -3.17 3.10 10.39
CA ARG A 128 -4.28 4.03 10.08
C ARG A 128 -4.31 4.44 8.61
N ARG A 129 -3.14 4.61 7.99
CA ARG A 129 -3.02 4.93 6.56
C ARG A 129 -3.41 3.71 5.73
N HIS A 130 -2.95 2.52 6.08
CA HIS A 130 -3.32 1.27 5.41
C HIS A 130 -4.83 1.03 5.42
N HIS A 131 -5.46 1.13 6.59
CA HIS A 131 -6.91 0.96 6.72
C HIS A 131 -7.71 1.95 5.86
N ARG A 132 -7.28 3.22 5.82
CA ARG A 132 -7.92 4.24 4.97
C ARG A 132 -7.76 3.88 3.49
N TRP A 133 -6.55 3.53 3.09
CA TRP A 133 -6.24 3.17 1.70
C TRP A 133 -7.06 1.97 1.24
N PHE A 134 -7.15 0.91 2.04
CA PHE A 134 -7.96 -0.27 1.71
C PHE A 134 -9.43 0.07 1.51
N LYS A 135 -10.03 0.91 2.36
CA LYS A 135 -11.42 1.35 2.19
C LYS A 135 -11.64 2.09 0.87
N GLU A 136 -10.72 2.98 0.51
CA GLU A 136 -10.80 3.74 -0.74
C GLU A 136 -10.64 2.82 -1.96
N VAL A 137 -9.63 1.95 -1.93
CA VAL A 137 -9.34 1.02 -3.03
C VAL A 137 -10.48 0.02 -3.23
N ILE A 138 -11.06 -0.53 -2.15
CA ILE A 138 -12.22 -1.41 -2.24
C ILE A 138 -13.44 -0.66 -2.79
N GLY A 139 -13.68 0.56 -2.33
CA GLY A 139 -14.77 1.39 -2.84
C GLY A 139 -14.62 1.71 -4.34
N ILE A 140 -13.40 1.84 -4.83
CA ILE A 140 -13.11 2.11 -6.25
C ILE A 140 -13.15 0.83 -7.09
N LEU A 141 -12.51 -0.25 -6.64
CA LEU A 141 -12.26 -1.46 -7.43
C LEU A 141 -13.31 -2.56 -7.25
N LEU A 142 -13.94 -2.68 -6.08
CA LEU A 142 -14.83 -3.81 -5.76
C LEU A 142 -16.31 -3.42 -5.68
N GLU A 143 -16.63 -2.24 -5.15
CA GLU A 143 -18.02 -1.86 -4.84
C GLU A 143 -18.74 -1.11 -5.97
N ARG A 144 -18.04 -0.64 -7.01
CA ARG A 144 -18.68 0.07 -8.13
C ARG A 144 -19.24 -0.92 -9.13
N LYS A 145 -20.57 -1.04 -9.11
CA LYS A 145 -21.41 -1.93 -9.93
C LYS A 145 -21.29 -1.79 -11.44
N GLU A 146 -20.55 -0.82 -11.96
CA GLU A 146 -20.54 -0.61 -13.39
C GLU A 146 -19.13 -0.57 -13.96
N SER A 147 -18.83 -1.57 -14.79
CA SER A 147 -17.85 -1.48 -15.87
C SER A 147 -18.08 -0.27 -16.81
N SER A 148 -19.17 0.51 -16.63
CA SER A 148 -19.41 1.79 -17.28
C SER A 148 -18.41 2.87 -16.88
N VAL A 149 -17.90 2.90 -15.65
CA VAL A 149 -17.02 3.99 -15.17
C VAL A 149 -15.65 3.92 -15.84
N TRP A 150 -15.05 2.73 -15.90
CA TRP A 150 -13.79 2.56 -16.64
C TRP A 150 -14.00 2.75 -18.14
N ARG A 151 -15.14 2.32 -18.69
CA ARG A 151 -15.51 2.62 -20.08
C ARG A 151 -15.68 4.12 -20.33
N GLU A 152 -16.24 4.87 -19.39
CA GLU A 152 -16.43 6.32 -19.46
C GLU A 152 -15.08 7.05 -19.35
N VAL A 153 -14.20 6.62 -18.44
CA VAL A 153 -12.83 7.14 -18.33
C VAL A 153 -12.07 6.89 -19.64
N LEU A 154 -12.11 5.67 -20.15
CA LEU A 154 -11.50 5.32 -21.45
C LEU A 154 -12.12 6.11 -22.60
N HIS A 155 -13.43 6.35 -22.59
CA HIS A 155 -14.11 7.15 -23.60
C HIS A 155 -13.63 8.61 -23.56
N LYS A 156 -13.56 9.21 -22.37
CA LYS A 156 -13.09 10.59 -22.17
C LYS A 156 -11.60 10.78 -22.52
N LEU A 157 -10.77 9.76 -22.31
CA LEU A 157 -9.35 9.79 -22.66
C LEU A 157 -9.09 9.54 -24.16
N ARG A 158 -10.08 9.05 -24.91
CA ARG A 158 -10.01 8.81 -26.36
C ARG A 158 -10.65 9.92 -27.20
N MET A 159 -11.30 10.89 -26.55
CA MET A 159 -11.92 12.08 -27.16
C MET A 159 -10.96 13.27 -27.13
#